data_AF-A0A6C0LPF0-F1
#
_entry.id   AF-A0A6C0LPF0-F1
#
_cell.length_a   1.000
_cell.length_b   1.000
_cell.length_c   1.000
_cell.angle_alpha   90.00
_cell.angle_beta   90.00
_cell.angle_gamma   90.00
#
_symmetry.space_group_name_H-M   'P 1'
#
loop_
_entity.id
_entity.type
_entity.pdbx_description
1 polymer ?
#
loop_
_entity_poly.entity_id
_entity_poly.type
_entity_poly.pdbx_seq_one_letter_code
_entity_poly.pdbx_strand_id
1 'polypeptide(L)'
;MDAKTSQNRKLFFSDQNETMLMTLLSKNFQQRMGAQLNEKETVRLERGLEHYMSEVFQANSQQPVQVLNKEVLTATASDFQSYLQRQTSLNSVTETSFTETSQRFDQLMIDRQRGGEAPRPAIPDYVQRIPLEEDNSVSALTAFEEAKKKRNQEMASQMDQQLAKRNANVNQPIYAQDNQQQQRPDPRQLFDQPLDLIVRGSELPRELPGRGDGNPTIARSGTNPAAARGPLPQDILIKQQDIQSYKETEYNLSIYSADRKWEFDTEENRYNFHVNLYSGNPTNGVSVAPKGTARFRNITRIEFVKAVMPIEGLDVVVLKNSATQGDNNTSLFSTVFSLPFVALNIEELDNNNYGTNSYIDKAFGLLQYDANWISDANAGSVTGGTIDYDPAISGNRGFVSMIPKHMKCQRVYTPTPLATLTKLSIRMQRPDGTLLSEIPDTLDISGIFFSNSSSTYISTAYTSVSNSYYLDTSGEFIWIDSRTCFSRFMIAQGDRIVMRNLSLTNPTIAQTDFLNYLERAAGHIVVSVCSLRYVSAAPKPQQQINDGANQLGYARFIIIRNQFRDPTTGAINLLPFGGQPNNTALGSSIVTQNFLPGRLLNLSHQTQLLFRVITRDYDSTSLVRPDNL
;
A
#
# COMPACT_ATOMS: atom_id res chain seq x y z
N MET A 1 33.03 -2.83 -35.10
CA MET A 1 33.90 -2.41 -33.99
C MET A 1 35.24 -2.03 -34.57
N ASP A 2 35.75 -0.83 -34.26
CA ASP A 2 37.04 -0.37 -34.78
C ASP A 2 38.22 -1.16 -34.20
N ALA A 3 39.26 -1.34 -35.01
CA ALA A 3 40.50 -2.02 -34.60
C ALA A 3 41.14 -1.34 -33.37
N LYS A 4 41.05 0.00 -33.28
CA LYS A 4 41.54 0.78 -32.14
C LYS A 4 40.78 0.47 -30.84
N THR A 5 39.45 0.34 -30.88
CA THR A 5 38.63 -0.02 -29.71
C THR A 5 38.95 -1.44 -29.23
N SER A 6 39.19 -2.37 -30.15
CA SER A 6 39.62 -3.74 -29.83
C SER A 6 41.00 -3.78 -29.14
N GLN A 7 41.95 -2.95 -29.60
CA GLN A 7 43.27 -2.82 -28.99
C GLN A 7 43.21 -2.16 -27.60
N ASN A 8 42.44 -1.06 -27.45
CA ASN A 8 42.24 -0.40 -26.16
C ASN A 8 41.60 -1.35 -25.14
N ARG A 9 40.61 -2.16 -25.54
CA ARG A 9 39.99 -3.18 -24.68
C ARG A 9 41.02 -4.17 -24.13
N LYS A 10 41.89 -4.71 -24.98
CA LYS A 10 42.92 -5.68 -24.58
C LYS A 10 43.97 -5.09 -23.63
N LEU A 11 44.32 -3.82 -23.79
CA LEU A 11 45.27 -3.15 -22.90
C LEU A 11 44.65 -2.80 -21.55
N PHE A 12 43.40 -2.33 -21.55
CA PHE A 12 42.69 -1.90 -20.35
C PHE A 12 42.29 -3.08 -19.44
N PHE A 13 41.72 -4.15 -20.00
CA PHE A 13 41.44 -5.41 -19.27
C PHE A 13 42.62 -6.40 -19.32
N SER A 14 43.84 -5.90 -19.13
CA SER A 14 45.01 -6.77 -18.96
C SER A 14 45.33 -6.96 -17.48
N ASP A 15 45.69 -8.17 -17.09
CA ASP A 15 46.05 -8.55 -15.72
C ASP A 15 47.15 -7.61 -15.14
N GLN A 16 48.04 -7.12 -16.01
CA GLN A 16 49.08 -6.14 -15.66
C GLN A 16 48.50 -4.77 -15.30
N ASN A 17 47.52 -4.28 -16.06
CA ASN A 17 46.84 -3.01 -15.78
C ASN A 17 46.00 -3.13 -14.51
N GLU A 18 45.25 -4.21 -14.35
CA GLU A 18 44.45 -4.50 -13.15
C GLU A 18 45.31 -4.60 -11.89
N THR A 19 46.39 -5.38 -11.92
CA THR A 19 47.36 -5.48 -10.81
C THR A 19 47.98 -4.12 -10.47
N MET A 20 48.27 -3.28 -11.47
CA MET A 20 48.77 -1.92 -11.27
C MET A 20 47.73 -1.03 -10.57
N LEU A 21 46.47 -1.05 -11.01
CA LEU A 21 45.39 -0.26 -10.41
C LEU A 21 45.10 -0.71 -8.98
N MET A 22 45.05 -2.02 -8.73
CA MET A 22 44.86 -2.60 -7.40
C MET A 22 46.03 -2.26 -6.46
N THR A 23 47.27 -2.30 -6.95
CA THR A 23 48.47 -1.88 -6.18
C THR A 23 48.43 -0.38 -5.84
N LEU A 24 47.95 0.46 -6.76
CA LEU A 24 47.81 1.90 -6.52
C LEU A 24 46.70 2.21 -5.49
N LEU A 25 45.53 1.57 -5.60
CA LEU A 25 44.42 1.75 -4.67
C LEU A 25 44.77 1.26 -3.27
N SER A 26 45.27 0.02 -3.16
CA SER A 26 45.66 -0.57 -1.87
C SER A 26 46.73 0.29 -1.17
N LYS A 27 47.78 0.72 -1.88
CA LYS A 27 48.79 1.63 -1.33
C LYS A 27 48.21 2.98 -0.89
N ASN A 28 47.25 3.54 -1.64
CA ASN A 28 46.60 4.81 -1.26
C ASN A 28 45.79 4.67 0.04
N PHE A 29 45.01 3.60 0.17
CA PHE A 29 44.22 3.36 1.38
C PHE A 29 45.09 2.98 2.58
N GLN A 30 46.15 2.18 2.40
CA GLN A 30 47.12 1.90 3.47
C GLN A 30 47.81 3.17 3.97
N GLN A 31 48.20 4.09 3.08
CA GLN A 31 48.75 5.40 3.46
C GLN A 31 47.74 6.28 4.20
N ARG A 32 46.45 6.25 3.84
CA ARG A 32 45.40 7.04 4.50
C ARG A 32 44.98 6.48 5.87
N MET A 33 44.97 5.16 6.03
CA MET A 33 44.52 4.51 7.27
C MET A 33 45.64 4.23 8.26
N GLY A 34 46.91 4.29 7.84
CA GLY A 34 48.07 3.98 8.69
C GLY A 34 48.21 2.49 9.06
N ALA A 35 47.40 1.62 8.44
CA ALA A 35 47.33 0.19 8.69
C ALA A 35 47.20 -0.59 7.37
N GLN A 36 47.54 -1.88 7.38
CA GLN A 36 47.27 -2.76 6.25
C GLN A 36 45.77 -3.04 6.12
N LEU A 37 45.28 -3.15 4.89
CA LEU A 37 43.91 -3.57 4.58
C LEU A 37 43.71 -5.01 5.06
N ASN A 38 42.55 -5.28 5.66
CA ASN A 38 42.16 -6.64 6.04
C ASN A 38 41.89 -7.49 4.79
N GLU A 39 41.87 -8.82 4.92
CA GLU A 39 41.58 -9.75 3.81
C GLU A 39 40.20 -9.45 3.18
N LYS A 40 39.18 -9.25 4.01
CA LYS A 40 37.81 -8.90 3.57
C LYS A 40 37.74 -7.55 2.85
N GLU A 41 38.55 -6.58 3.30
CA GLU A 41 38.65 -5.25 2.71
C GLU A 41 39.35 -5.31 1.34
N THR A 42 40.38 -6.15 1.23
CA THR A 42 41.13 -6.39 0.00
C THR A 42 40.25 -7.06 -1.06
N VAL A 43 39.52 -8.13 -0.71
CA VAL A 43 38.58 -8.81 -1.62
C VAL A 43 37.41 -7.89 -2.03
N ARG A 44 36.97 -6.98 -1.15
CA ARG A 44 35.94 -5.98 -1.51
C ARG A 44 36.47 -4.93 -2.49
N LEU A 45 37.72 -4.47 -2.30
CA LEU A 45 38.37 -3.51 -3.18
C LEU A 45 38.61 -4.09 -4.58
N GLU A 46 39.04 -5.35 -4.65
CA GLU A 46 39.24 -6.13 -5.90
C GLU A 46 37.95 -6.25 -6.71
N ARG A 47 36.86 -6.76 -6.11
CA ARG A 47 35.55 -6.86 -6.79
C ARG A 47 34.97 -5.49 -7.19
N GLY A 48 35.27 -4.45 -6.42
CA GLY A 48 34.91 -3.07 -6.77
C GLY A 48 35.65 -2.60 -8.02
N LEU A 49 36.94 -2.90 -8.12
CA LEU A 49 37.78 -2.57 -9.27
C LEU A 49 37.29 -3.28 -10.54
N GLU A 50 37.06 -4.61 -10.52
CA GLU A 50 36.51 -5.39 -11.64
C GLU A 50 35.19 -4.80 -12.18
N HIS A 51 34.29 -4.44 -11.25
CA HIS A 51 32.98 -3.87 -11.56
C HIS A 51 33.11 -2.52 -12.26
N TYR A 52 33.88 -1.58 -11.68
CA TYR A 52 34.06 -0.26 -12.27
C TYR A 52 34.91 -0.28 -13.54
N MET A 53 35.87 -1.19 -13.71
CA MET A 53 36.54 -1.40 -15.00
C MET A 53 35.52 -1.78 -16.08
N SER A 54 34.60 -2.70 -15.77
CA SER A 54 33.56 -3.12 -16.71
C SER A 54 32.58 -1.98 -17.05
N GLU A 55 32.13 -1.22 -16.05
CA GLU A 55 31.18 -0.11 -16.21
C GLU A 55 31.78 1.09 -16.97
N VAL A 56 32.96 1.55 -16.55
CA VAL A 56 33.65 2.70 -17.17
C VAL A 56 34.01 2.40 -18.63
N PHE A 57 34.41 1.18 -18.96
CA PHE A 57 34.66 0.81 -20.35
C PHE A 57 33.39 0.77 -21.20
N GLN A 58 32.25 0.35 -20.65
CA GLN A 58 30.97 0.37 -21.35
C GLN A 58 30.51 1.81 -21.64
N ALA A 59 30.64 2.71 -20.66
CA ALA A 59 30.30 4.12 -20.82
C ALA A 59 31.24 4.86 -21.80
N ASN A 60 32.55 4.67 -21.66
CA ASN A 60 33.58 5.52 -22.28
C ASN A 60 34.53 4.77 -23.24
N SER A 61 34.06 3.72 -23.92
CA SER A 61 34.85 2.79 -24.77
C SER A 61 35.80 3.40 -25.83
N GLN A 62 35.65 4.68 -26.19
CA GLN A 62 36.52 5.38 -27.14
C GLN A 62 37.68 6.16 -26.49
N GLN A 63 37.70 6.31 -25.16
CA GLN A 63 38.73 7.07 -24.45
C GLN A 63 40.08 6.34 -24.40
N PRO A 64 41.21 7.07 -24.24
CA PRO A 64 42.51 6.46 -23.97
C PRO A 64 42.53 5.70 -22.64
N VAL A 65 43.28 4.59 -22.59
CA VAL A 65 43.46 3.74 -21.39
C VAL A 65 43.83 4.55 -20.13
N GLN A 66 44.64 5.60 -20.28
CA GLN A 66 45.06 6.49 -19.18
C GLN A 66 43.88 7.27 -18.56
N VAL A 67 42.89 7.65 -19.37
CA VAL A 67 41.68 8.37 -18.91
C VAL A 67 40.75 7.39 -18.20
N LEU A 68 40.52 6.22 -18.81
CA LEU A 68 39.71 5.14 -18.23
C LEU A 68 40.27 4.69 -16.88
N ASN A 69 41.59 4.48 -16.78
CA ASN A 69 42.27 4.15 -15.53
C ASN A 69 42.04 5.21 -14.44
N LYS A 70 42.12 6.51 -14.78
CA LYS A 70 41.87 7.60 -13.82
C LYS A 70 40.42 7.62 -13.33
N GLU A 71 39.47 7.37 -14.23
CA GLU A 71 38.04 7.33 -13.92
C GLU A 71 37.71 6.13 -13.01
N VAL A 72 38.19 4.93 -13.34
CA VAL A 72 38.08 3.72 -12.49
C VAL A 72 38.67 3.94 -11.11
N LEU A 73 39.88 4.50 -11.00
CA LEU A 73 40.51 4.78 -9.70
C LEU A 73 39.65 5.72 -8.86
N THR A 74 39.00 6.71 -9.50
CA THR A 74 38.16 7.70 -8.83
C THR A 74 36.84 7.07 -8.35
N ALA A 75 36.17 6.30 -9.21
CA ALA A 75 34.93 5.60 -8.87
C ALA A 75 35.14 4.56 -7.77
N THR A 76 36.15 3.68 -7.93
CA THR A 76 36.48 2.62 -6.98
C THR A 76 36.89 3.19 -5.63
N ALA A 77 37.68 4.26 -5.60
CA ALA A 77 38.05 4.90 -4.34
C ALA A 77 36.84 5.54 -3.63
N SER A 78 35.86 6.06 -4.38
CA SER A 78 34.65 6.67 -3.82
C SER A 78 33.70 5.63 -3.19
N ASP A 79 33.42 4.50 -3.84
CA ASP A 79 32.63 3.43 -3.21
C ASP A 79 33.38 2.81 -2.03
N PHE A 80 34.68 2.55 -2.17
CA PHE A 80 35.45 1.95 -1.08
C PHE A 80 35.55 2.87 0.15
N GLN A 81 35.70 4.18 -0.05
CA GLN A 81 35.60 5.16 1.05
C GLN A 81 34.19 5.16 1.68
N SER A 82 33.13 5.05 0.87
CA SER A 82 31.74 4.95 1.36
C SER A 82 31.50 3.65 2.14
N TYR A 83 32.13 2.54 1.72
CA TYR A 83 32.13 1.26 2.43
C TYR A 83 32.82 1.37 3.80
N LEU A 84 34.03 1.94 3.86
CA LEU A 84 34.74 2.18 5.12
C LEU A 84 33.95 3.08 6.08
N GLN A 85 33.33 4.16 5.57
CA GLN A 85 32.47 5.04 6.38
C GLN A 85 31.25 4.30 6.96
N ARG A 86 30.63 3.40 6.19
CA ARG A 86 29.55 2.54 6.70
C ARG A 86 30.05 1.57 7.77
N GLN A 87 31.22 0.96 7.59
CA GLN A 87 31.84 0.05 8.55
C GLN A 87 32.21 0.75 9.87
N THR A 88 32.78 1.97 9.82
CA THR A 88 33.02 2.77 11.04
C THR A 88 31.72 3.16 11.72
N SER A 89 30.68 3.50 10.94
CA SER A 89 29.37 3.87 11.48
C SER A 89 28.67 2.71 12.17
N LEU A 90 28.85 1.47 11.69
CA LEU A 90 28.34 0.24 12.30
C LEU A 90 29.10 -0.13 13.59
N ASN A 91 30.40 0.14 13.66
CA ASN A 91 31.21 -0.13 14.85
C ASN A 91 31.01 0.91 15.98
N SER A 92 30.44 2.08 15.68
CA SER A 92 30.11 3.12 16.67
C SER A 92 28.68 3.03 17.23
N VAL A 93 27.91 1.99 16.88
CA VAL A 93 26.52 1.81 17.35
C VAL A 93 26.51 1.16 18.74
N THR A 94 26.38 1.97 19.78
CA THR A 94 25.97 1.48 21.11
C THR A 94 24.47 1.22 21.13
N GLU A 95 23.96 0.40 22.07
CA GLU A 95 22.51 0.12 22.18
C GLU A 95 21.67 1.40 22.32
N THR A 96 22.23 2.44 22.97
CA THR A 96 21.64 3.78 23.06
C THR A 96 21.38 4.44 21.69
N SER A 97 22.20 4.15 20.68
CA SER A 97 22.05 4.68 19.33
C SER A 97 20.85 4.11 18.59
N PHE A 98 20.41 2.88 18.90
CA PHE A 98 19.17 2.32 18.36
C PHE A 98 17.94 3.01 18.96
N THR A 99 17.95 3.30 20.27
CA THR A 99 16.90 4.12 20.90
C THR A 99 16.87 5.54 20.35
N GLU A 100 18.02 6.22 20.18
CA GLU A 100 18.06 7.54 19.54
C GLU A 100 17.60 7.50 18.08
N THR A 101 17.94 6.46 17.32
CA THR A 101 17.52 6.35 15.91
C THR A 101 16.03 6.07 15.79
N SER A 102 15.45 5.24 16.68
CA SER A 102 14.00 5.03 16.74
C SER A 102 13.27 6.31 17.15
N GLN A 103 13.74 7.01 18.20
CA GLN A 103 13.18 8.29 18.61
C GLN A 103 13.31 9.37 17.53
N ARG A 104 14.45 9.46 16.83
CA ARG A 104 14.62 10.36 15.69
C ARG A 104 13.78 9.96 14.48
N PHE A 105 13.51 8.67 14.27
CA PHE A 105 12.61 8.20 13.21
C PHE A 105 11.16 8.58 13.52
N ASP A 106 10.71 8.39 14.77
CA ASP A 106 9.41 8.85 15.26
C ASP A 106 9.31 10.38 15.16
N GLN A 107 10.36 11.11 15.56
CA GLN A 107 10.46 12.57 15.40
C GLN A 107 10.37 12.99 13.93
N LEU A 108 11.06 12.30 13.00
CA LEU A 108 11.01 12.56 11.55
C LEU A 108 9.68 12.16 10.90
N MET A 109 8.93 11.24 11.50
CA MET A 109 7.56 10.92 11.10
C MET A 109 6.58 11.98 11.60
N ILE A 110 6.73 12.45 12.84
CA ILE A 110 5.98 13.57 13.41
C ILE A 110 6.26 14.86 12.64
N ASP A 111 7.51 15.17 12.31
CA ASP A 111 7.89 16.37 11.58
C ASP A 111 7.49 16.31 10.11
N ARG A 112 7.51 15.13 9.46
CA ARG A 112 6.87 14.95 8.14
C ARG A 112 5.35 15.06 8.18
N GLN A 113 4.69 14.72 9.28
CA GLN A 113 3.27 15.00 9.48
C GLN A 113 2.99 16.48 9.78
N ARG A 114 3.97 17.25 10.29
CA ARG A 114 3.83 18.67 10.64
C ARG A 114 4.32 19.65 9.58
N GLY A 115 5.16 19.23 8.63
CA GLY A 115 5.79 20.08 7.62
C GLY A 115 4.86 20.81 6.63
N GLY A 116 3.54 20.71 6.79
CA GLY A 116 2.52 21.48 6.06
C GLY A 116 1.81 22.56 6.88
N GLU A 117 2.06 22.68 8.19
CA GLU A 117 1.48 23.77 9.00
C GLU A 117 2.33 25.05 8.93
N ALA A 118 1.68 26.18 8.67
CA ALA A 118 2.27 27.51 8.85
C ALA A 118 2.67 27.76 10.32
N PRO A 119 3.67 28.61 10.61
CA PRO A 119 4.11 28.87 11.98
C PRO A 119 2.94 29.38 12.83
N ARG A 120 2.64 28.65 13.92
CA ARG A 120 1.53 28.99 14.81
C ARG A 120 1.78 30.33 15.50
N PRO A 121 0.76 31.20 15.66
CA PRO A 121 0.89 32.40 16.48
C PRO A 121 1.25 32.01 17.92
N ALA A 122 2.05 32.84 18.59
CA ALA A 122 2.50 32.59 19.95
C ALA A 122 1.32 32.35 20.89
N ILE A 123 1.43 31.29 21.70
CA ILE A 123 0.39 30.91 22.67
C ILE A 123 0.25 32.04 23.69
N PRO A 124 -0.95 32.60 23.90
CA PRO A 124 -1.18 33.60 24.94
C PRO A 124 -0.92 33.04 26.34
N ASP A 125 -0.39 33.88 27.22
CA ASP A 125 0.26 33.52 28.50
C ASP A 125 -0.66 32.87 29.57
N TYR A 126 -1.95 32.69 29.28
CA TYR A 126 -2.92 31.99 30.12
C TYR A 126 -2.96 30.47 29.93
N VAL A 127 -2.09 29.90 29.09
CA VAL A 127 -1.96 28.43 28.92
C VAL A 127 -0.54 27.95 29.27
N GLN A 128 -0.05 28.35 30.44
CA GLN A 128 1.08 27.66 31.06
C GLN A 128 0.59 26.35 31.70
N ARG A 129 1.18 25.22 31.29
CA ARG A 129 0.94 23.92 31.95
C ARG A 129 1.54 23.98 33.34
N ILE A 130 0.70 23.88 34.38
CA ILE A 130 1.16 23.69 35.75
C ILE A 130 1.94 22.36 35.80
N PRO A 131 3.24 22.36 36.15
CA PRO A 131 3.94 21.12 36.45
C PRO A 131 3.37 20.57 37.75
N LEU A 132 2.84 19.34 37.71
CA LEU A 132 2.57 18.58 38.92
C LEU A 132 3.89 17.92 39.33
N GLU A 133 4.65 18.59 40.20
CA GLU A 133 5.69 17.90 40.95
C GLU A 133 5.04 17.16 42.13
N GLU A 134 5.36 15.87 42.27
CA GLU A 134 4.82 14.99 43.30
C GLU A 134 5.50 15.25 44.66
N ASP A 135 5.24 16.41 45.27
CA ASP A 135 5.68 16.70 46.64
C ASP A 135 4.52 16.47 47.64
N ASN A 136 4.70 15.51 48.55
CA ASN A 136 3.65 14.88 49.36
C ASN A 136 3.16 15.72 50.56
N SER A 137 3.34 17.05 50.53
CA SER A 137 3.11 17.94 51.68
C SER A 137 1.81 18.75 51.63
N VAL A 138 1.12 18.83 50.49
CA VAL A 138 -0.13 19.60 50.35
C VAL A 138 -1.29 18.71 49.93
N SER A 139 -2.32 18.61 50.77
CA SER A 139 -3.51 17.81 50.48
C SER A 139 -4.25 18.37 49.26
N ALA A 140 -4.65 17.49 48.34
CA ALA A 140 -5.37 17.85 47.12
C ALA A 140 -6.68 18.62 47.38
N LEU A 141 -7.28 18.46 48.56
CA LEU A 141 -8.45 19.23 48.99
C LEU A 141 -8.13 20.72 49.14
N THR A 142 -6.98 21.06 49.75
CA THR A 142 -6.54 22.44 49.98
C THR A 142 -6.21 23.13 48.66
N ALA A 143 -5.51 22.43 47.75
CA ALA A 143 -5.23 22.91 46.40
C ALA A 143 -6.53 23.15 45.58
N PHE A 144 -7.55 22.30 45.76
CA PHE A 144 -8.86 22.49 45.13
C PHE A 144 -9.62 23.70 45.69
N GLU A 145 -9.61 23.91 47.01
CA GLU A 145 -10.24 25.07 47.64
C GLU A 145 -9.56 26.38 47.24
N GLU A 146 -8.22 26.41 47.17
CA GLU A 146 -7.46 27.56 46.69
C GLU A 146 -7.74 27.84 45.19
N ALA A 147 -7.75 26.79 44.35
CA ALA A 147 -8.11 26.93 42.94
C ALA A 147 -9.55 27.42 42.73
N LYS A 148 -10.50 27.00 43.60
CA LYS A 148 -11.89 27.48 43.59
C LYS A 148 -11.98 28.95 44.04
N LYS A 149 -11.24 29.34 45.08
CA LYS A 149 -11.16 30.72 45.58
C LYS A 149 -10.56 31.66 44.51
N LYS A 150 -9.48 31.23 43.83
CA LYS A 150 -8.84 31.97 42.75
C LYS A 150 -9.78 32.18 41.55
N ARG A 151 -10.49 31.13 41.12
CA ARG A 151 -11.50 31.23 40.04
C ARG A 151 -12.63 32.20 40.37
N ASN A 152 -13.08 32.23 41.63
CA ASN A 152 -14.09 33.18 42.08
C ASN A 152 -13.55 34.62 42.12
N GLN A 153 -12.29 34.84 42.50
CA GLN A 153 -11.64 36.16 42.44
C GLN A 153 -11.43 36.64 41.01
N GLU A 154 -11.06 35.76 40.07
CA GLU A 154 -10.95 36.10 38.64
C GLU A 154 -12.32 36.42 38.02
N MET A 155 -13.39 35.72 38.38
CA MET A 155 -14.75 36.08 37.96
C MET A 155 -15.19 37.44 38.53
N ALA A 156 -14.90 37.71 39.80
CA ALA A 156 -15.21 39.00 40.43
C ALA A 156 -14.44 40.15 39.76
N SER A 157 -13.15 39.96 39.46
CA SER A 157 -12.35 41.00 38.80
C SER A 157 -12.78 41.25 37.35
N GLN A 158 -13.24 40.22 36.62
CA GLN A 158 -13.85 40.40 35.30
C GLN A 158 -15.21 41.11 35.37
N MET A 159 -16.02 40.84 36.40
CA MET A 159 -17.29 41.54 36.64
C MET A 159 -17.06 43.02 37.00
N ASP A 160 -16.07 43.33 37.83
CA ASP A 160 -15.66 44.71 38.12
C ASP A 160 -15.10 45.42 36.89
N GLN A 161 -14.33 44.74 36.03
CA GLN A 161 -13.91 45.31 34.74
C GLN A 161 -15.09 45.57 33.79
N GLN A 162 -16.14 44.74 33.81
CA GLN A 162 -17.37 45.01 33.05
C GLN A 162 -18.18 46.16 33.64
N LEU A 163 -18.24 46.30 34.98
CA LEU A 163 -18.87 47.43 35.67
C LEU A 163 -18.11 48.74 35.42
N ALA A 164 -16.77 48.71 35.44
CA ALA A 164 -15.93 49.85 35.07
C ALA A 164 -16.15 50.28 33.61
N LYS A 165 -16.24 49.34 32.67
CA LYS A 165 -16.61 49.63 31.27
C LYS A 165 -18.04 50.16 31.14
N ARG A 166 -18.98 49.72 31.98
CA ARG A 166 -20.35 50.26 32.02
C ARG A 166 -20.36 51.70 32.55
N ASN A 167 -19.63 51.99 33.62
CA ASN A 167 -19.51 53.33 34.21
C ASN A 167 -18.75 54.31 33.29
N ALA A 168 -17.75 53.84 32.54
CA ALA A 168 -17.07 54.65 31.53
C ALA A 168 -18.01 55.10 30.40
N ASN A 169 -19.00 54.28 30.04
CA ASN A 169 -20.03 54.61 29.04
C ASN A 169 -21.19 55.46 29.59
N VAL A 170 -21.26 55.73 30.90
CA VAL A 170 -22.30 56.57 31.52
C VAL A 170 -21.88 58.05 31.61
N ASN A 171 -20.59 58.37 31.44
CA ASN A 171 -20.05 59.73 31.56
C ASN A 171 -19.93 60.51 30.23
N GLN A 172 -20.68 60.13 29.19
CA GLN A 172 -20.94 60.98 28.02
C GLN A 172 -22.32 61.63 28.18
N PRO A 173 -22.42 62.90 28.59
CA PRO A 173 -23.70 63.52 28.93
C PRO A 173 -24.56 63.76 27.69
N ILE A 174 -25.70 63.07 27.65
CA ILE A 174 -26.77 63.30 26.68
C ILE A 174 -27.55 64.56 27.12
N TYR A 175 -27.08 65.71 26.63
CA TYR A 175 -27.62 67.09 26.74
C TYR A 175 -27.46 67.88 28.05
N ALA A 176 -26.75 69.01 27.93
CA ALA A 176 -27.01 70.30 28.57
C ALA A 176 -26.49 71.39 27.60
N GLN A 177 -27.37 72.20 26.97
CA GLN A 177 -27.76 73.55 27.41
C GLN A 177 -26.61 74.57 27.54
N ASP A 178 -26.72 75.83 27.10
CA ASP A 178 -27.62 76.51 26.14
C ASP A 178 -27.05 77.93 25.90
N ASN A 179 -27.14 78.51 24.69
CA ASN A 179 -27.07 79.98 24.43
C ASN A 179 -26.92 80.32 22.93
N GLN A 180 -28.03 80.37 22.18
CA GLN A 180 -28.64 81.61 21.68
C GLN A 180 -29.72 81.26 20.64
N GLN A 181 -30.89 81.85 20.81
CA GLN A 181 -32.13 81.49 20.12
C GLN A 181 -32.31 82.29 18.82
N GLN A 182 -32.91 81.67 17.80
CA GLN A 182 -34.04 82.27 17.08
C GLN A 182 -34.85 81.20 16.30
N GLN A 183 -36.12 81.49 16.05
CA GLN A 183 -37.20 80.50 16.01
C GLN A 183 -37.56 79.98 14.59
N ARG A 184 -38.19 78.80 14.52
CA ARG A 184 -38.93 78.35 13.32
C ARG A 184 -40.17 79.24 13.12
N PRO A 185 -40.48 79.67 11.87
CA PRO A 185 -41.75 80.32 11.55
C PRO A 185 -42.95 79.38 11.70
N ASP A 186 -44.06 79.92 12.18
CA ASP A 186 -45.30 79.18 12.47
C ASP A 186 -46.22 79.19 11.22
N PRO A 187 -46.83 78.06 10.79
CA PRO A 187 -47.43 77.92 9.45
C PRO A 187 -48.79 78.65 9.27
N ARG A 188 -49.15 79.55 10.18
CA ARG A 188 -50.32 80.44 10.06
C ARG A 188 -49.99 81.85 9.55
N GLN A 189 -48.72 82.20 9.38
CA GLN A 189 -48.30 83.53 8.90
C GLN A 189 -48.16 83.63 7.35
N LEU A 190 -48.51 82.58 6.60
CA LEU A 190 -48.33 82.51 5.15
C LEU A 190 -49.49 83.07 4.31
N PHE A 191 -50.53 83.65 4.93
CA PHE A 191 -51.73 84.15 4.23
C PHE A 191 -52.08 85.63 4.45
N ASP A 192 -51.38 86.34 5.34
CA ASP A 192 -51.64 87.76 5.66
C ASP A 192 -50.37 88.63 5.50
N GLN A 193 -49.95 88.92 4.26
CA GLN A 193 -49.34 90.21 3.85
C GLN A 193 -49.09 90.29 2.32
N PRO A 194 -49.01 91.51 1.73
CA PRO A 194 -49.56 91.77 0.39
C PRO A 194 -48.56 91.72 -0.79
N LEU A 195 -49.14 91.74 -2.00
CA LEU A 195 -48.43 92.10 -3.23
C LEU A 195 -48.04 93.59 -3.23
N ASP A 196 -46.79 93.88 -3.58
CA ASP A 196 -46.34 95.04 -4.37
C ASP A 196 -44.98 94.63 -5.00
N LEU A 197 -44.68 94.72 -6.30
CA LEU A 197 -44.83 95.78 -7.32
C LEU A 197 -43.78 96.90 -7.18
N ILE A 198 -43.32 97.41 -8.35
CA ILE A 198 -42.57 98.67 -8.59
C ILE A 198 -41.01 98.62 -8.60
N VAL A 199 -40.49 98.29 -9.79
CA VAL A 199 -39.63 99.14 -10.68
C VAL A 199 -38.37 99.86 -10.12
N ARG A 200 -37.18 99.48 -10.65
CA ARG A 200 -36.19 100.29 -11.42
C ARG A 200 -34.95 99.43 -11.72
N GLY A 201 -34.38 99.35 -12.93
CA GLY A 201 -34.76 99.90 -14.24
C GLY A 201 -33.81 99.38 -15.35
N SER A 202 -34.07 99.75 -16.62
CA SER A 202 -33.22 99.55 -17.83
C SER A 202 -32.75 98.10 -18.15
N GLU A 203 -33.11 97.44 -19.27
CA GLU A 203 -33.70 97.89 -20.54
C GLU A 203 -34.68 96.85 -21.14
N LEU A 204 -35.53 97.29 -22.08
CA LEU A 204 -36.47 96.48 -22.88
C LEU A 204 -35.89 96.26 -24.31
N PRO A 205 -36.35 95.28 -25.14
CA PRO A 205 -37.74 94.81 -25.22
C PRO A 205 -38.00 93.30 -25.41
N ARG A 206 -38.84 92.76 -24.52
CA ARG A 206 -40.13 92.09 -24.82
C ARG A 206 -40.38 91.58 -26.26
N GLU A 207 -40.37 90.26 -26.42
CA GLU A 207 -41.39 89.54 -27.20
C GLU A 207 -41.85 88.25 -26.49
N LEU A 208 -43.15 88.14 -26.27
CA LEU A 208 -43.95 86.90 -26.32
C LEU A 208 -44.84 87.05 -27.58
N PRO A 209 -45.34 85.98 -28.25
CA PRO A 209 -45.65 84.65 -27.69
C PRO A 209 -45.35 83.43 -28.60
N GLY A 210 -45.45 82.22 -28.05
CA GLY A 210 -45.41 80.96 -28.82
C GLY A 210 -46.35 79.89 -28.26
N ARG A 211 -47.45 79.61 -28.96
CA ARG A 211 -48.27 78.40 -28.77
C ARG A 211 -47.50 77.15 -29.22
N GLY A 212 -47.85 75.99 -28.68
CA GLY A 212 -47.56 74.71 -29.32
C GLY A 212 -47.57 73.53 -28.35
N ASP A 213 -48.54 72.64 -28.50
CA ASP A 213 -48.65 71.41 -27.71
C ASP A 213 -47.40 70.51 -27.83
N GLY A 214 -46.95 69.98 -26.69
CA GLY A 214 -45.77 69.13 -26.60
C GLY A 214 -45.81 68.22 -25.38
N ASN A 215 -46.38 67.03 -25.56
CA ASN A 215 -46.41 65.96 -24.54
C ASN A 215 -45.01 65.70 -23.94
N PRO A 216 -44.80 65.84 -22.61
CA PRO A 216 -43.46 65.82 -22.00
C PRO A 216 -42.87 64.41 -21.77
N THR A 217 -43.50 63.34 -22.28
CA THR A 217 -42.95 61.97 -22.16
C THR A 217 -41.81 61.64 -23.13
N ILE A 218 -41.37 62.60 -23.97
CA ILE A 218 -40.17 62.46 -24.78
C ILE A 218 -39.00 63.14 -24.07
N ALA A 219 -38.10 62.31 -23.52
CA ALA A 219 -36.89 62.78 -22.87
C ALA A 219 -36.00 63.56 -23.85
N ARG A 220 -35.74 64.84 -23.56
CA ARG A 220 -34.63 65.57 -24.19
C ARG A 220 -33.33 64.94 -23.71
N SER A 221 -32.50 64.47 -24.65
CA SER A 221 -31.09 64.18 -24.38
C SER A 221 -30.36 65.51 -24.15
N GLY A 222 -30.43 66.01 -22.91
CA GLY A 222 -29.68 67.18 -22.49
C GLY A 222 -28.21 66.84 -22.33
N THR A 223 -27.33 67.70 -22.85
CA THR A 223 -25.87 67.58 -22.80
C THR A 223 -25.27 67.87 -21.42
N ASN A 224 -25.96 67.44 -20.36
CA ASN A 224 -25.39 67.31 -19.02
C ASN A 224 -25.04 65.83 -18.81
N PRO A 225 -23.78 65.46 -18.52
CA PRO A 225 -23.49 64.09 -18.12
C PRO A 225 -24.32 63.77 -16.88
N ALA A 226 -25.05 62.65 -16.91
CA ALA A 226 -25.79 62.18 -15.75
C ALA A 226 -24.82 62.12 -14.57
N ALA A 227 -25.14 62.84 -13.49
CA ALA A 227 -24.31 62.86 -12.30
C ALA A 227 -24.09 61.41 -11.86
N ALA A 228 -22.84 60.95 -11.89
CA ALA A 228 -22.50 59.57 -11.57
C ALA A 228 -22.91 59.32 -10.12
N ARG A 229 -24.05 58.64 -9.92
CA ARG A 229 -24.40 58.10 -8.60
C ARG A 229 -23.24 57.21 -8.19
N GLY A 230 -22.57 57.57 -7.10
CA GLY A 230 -21.66 56.66 -6.44
C GLY A 230 -22.41 55.37 -6.12
N PRO A 231 -21.77 54.19 -6.25
CA PRO A 231 -22.44 52.91 -6.08
C PRO A 231 -23.10 52.87 -4.71
N LEU A 232 -24.41 52.68 -4.68
CA LEU A 232 -25.12 52.45 -3.43
C LEU A 232 -24.71 51.06 -2.90
N PRO A 233 -24.72 50.81 -1.58
CA PRO A 233 -24.44 49.48 -1.04
C PRO A 233 -25.36 48.38 -1.61
N GLN A 234 -26.53 48.78 -2.12
CA GLN A 234 -27.52 47.91 -2.78
C GLN A 234 -27.17 47.57 -4.24
N ASP A 235 -26.29 48.35 -4.90
CA ASP A 235 -25.81 48.08 -6.25
C ASP A 235 -24.67 47.04 -6.27
N ILE A 236 -24.11 46.71 -5.10
CA ILE A 236 -23.03 45.73 -4.94
C ILE A 236 -23.62 44.35 -4.65
N LEU A 237 -23.78 43.56 -5.72
CA LEU A 237 -24.01 42.11 -5.62
C LEU A 237 -22.74 41.41 -5.08
N ILE A 238 -22.56 41.44 -3.76
CA ILE A 238 -21.55 40.64 -3.07
C ILE A 238 -21.92 39.17 -3.27
N LYS A 239 -21.11 38.43 -4.03
CA LYS A 239 -21.23 36.97 -4.10
C LYS A 239 -21.14 36.41 -2.67
N GLN A 240 -22.21 35.77 -2.23
CA GLN A 240 -22.23 35.04 -0.96
C GLN A 240 -21.12 33.98 -1.00
N GLN A 241 -20.14 34.10 -0.09
CA GLN A 241 -19.07 33.12 0.03
C GLN A 241 -19.67 31.80 0.54
N ASP A 242 -19.19 30.66 0.02
CA ASP A 242 -19.62 29.34 0.48
C ASP A 242 -19.30 29.20 1.97
N ILE A 243 -20.36 29.02 2.77
CA ILE A 243 -20.30 29.06 4.24
C ILE A 243 -19.68 27.77 4.82
N GLN A 244 -19.51 26.74 3.99
CA GLN A 244 -19.04 25.42 4.37
C GLN A 244 -17.75 25.10 3.62
N SER A 245 -16.61 25.28 4.27
CA SER A 245 -15.35 24.68 3.83
C SER A 245 -15.41 23.18 4.10
N TYR A 246 -14.84 22.41 3.18
CA TYR A 246 -14.74 20.97 3.25
C TYR A 246 -13.29 20.56 3.07
N LYS A 247 -12.81 19.69 3.95
CA LYS A 247 -11.47 19.11 3.85
C LYS A 247 -11.57 17.72 3.21
N GLU A 248 -10.88 17.53 2.09
CA GLU A 248 -10.70 16.21 1.52
C GLU A 248 -9.50 15.50 2.18
N THR A 249 -9.67 14.22 2.52
CA THR A 249 -8.62 13.38 3.12
C THR A 249 -8.45 12.12 2.27
N GLU A 250 -7.20 11.84 1.88
CA GLU A 250 -6.86 10.66 1.07
C GLU A 250 -6.39 9.50 1.95
N TYR A 251 -6.95 8.31 1.72
CA TYR A 251 -6.54 7.06 2.37
C TYR A 251 -6.09 6.05 1.32
N ASN A 252 -5.00 5.32 1.60
CA ASN A 252 -4.61 4.17 0.81
C ASN A 252 -5.30 2.92 1.33
N LEU A 253 -6.09 2.26 0.48
CA LEU A 253 -6.72 0.98 0.73
C LEU A 253 -5.97 -0.11 -0.05
N SER A 254 -5.25 -0.96 0.67
CA SER A 254 -4.65 -2.19 0.12
C SER A 254 -5.61 -3.35 0.37
N ILE A 255 -5.87 -4.12 -0.68
CA ILE A 255 -6.70 -5.34 -0.65
C ILE A 255 -5.82 -6.49 -1.11
N TYR A 256 -5.87 -7.61 -0.40
CA TYR A 256 -5.13 -8.83 -0.74
C TYR A 256 -6.10 -9.98 -0.91
N SER A 257 -5.96 -10.80 -1.97
CA SER A 257 -6.95 -11.84 -2.26
C SER A 257 -7.03 -12.91 -1.18
N ALA A 258 -5.96 -13.14 -0.40
CA ALA A 258 -5.97 -14.08 0.72
C ALA A 258 -6.88 -13.65 1.88
N ASP A 259 -7.31 -12.38 1.93
CA ASP A 259 -8.18 -11.85 2.99
C ASP A 259 -9.66 -12.28 2.84
N ARG A 260 -10.01 -12.93 1.71
CA ARG A 260 -11.32 -13.58 1.51
C ARG A 260 -11.46 -14.81 2.43
N LYS A 261 -12.69 -15.33 2.57
CA LYS A 261 -12.97 -16.53 3.41
C LYS A 261 -12.65 -17.86 2.72
N TRP A 262 -11.42 -17.97 2.21
CA TRP A 262 -10.97 -19.12 1.42
C TRP A 262 -11.02 -20.45 2.19
N GLU A 263 -11.08 -20.43 3.52
CA GLU A 263 -11.20 -21.63 4.35
C GLU A 263 -12.55 -22.35 4.23
N PHE A 264 -13.58 -21.63 3.76
CA PHE A 264 -14.96 -22.12 3.66
C PHE A 264 -15.56 -21.96 2.26
N ASP A 265 -15.07 -21.01 1.46
CA ASP A 265 -15.59 -20.70 0.12
C ASP A 265 -14.81 -21.44 -0.98
N THR A 266 -15.53 -22.20 -1.81
CA THR A 266 -14.99 -22.97 -2.95
C THR A 266 -15.22 -22.31 -4.30
N GLU A 267 -16.05 -21.27 -4.39
CA GLU A 267 -16.42 -20.60 -5.64
C GLU A 267 -15.46 -19.44 -5.99
N GLU A 268 -14.76 -18.91 -4.99
CA GLU A 268 -13.82 -17.80 -5.16
C GLU A 268 -12.37 -18.23 -5.41
N ASN A 269 -11.68 -17.43 -6.21
CA ASN A 269 -10.23 -17.54 -6.39
C ASN A 269 -9.55 -16.16 -6.39
N ARG A 270 -8.21 -16.14 -6.44
CA ARG A 270 -7.39 -14.92 -6.51
C ARG A 270 -7.72 -13.91 -7.63
N TYR A 271 -8.54 -14.28 -8.61
CA TYR A 271 -8.98 -13.42 -9.72
C TYR A 271 -10.49 -13.11 -9.70
N ASN A 272 -11.27 -13.81 -8.86
CA ASN A 272 -12.70 -13.62 -8.66
C ASN A 272 -13.02 -13.81 -7.16
N PHE A 273 -13.07 -12.71 -6.40
CA PHE A 273 -13.26 -12.75 -4.95
C PHE A 273 -13.93 -11.49 -4.41
N HIS A 274 -14.55 -11.61 -3.24
CA HIS A 274 -15.02 -10.47 -2.48
C HIS A 274 -14.25 -10.25 -1.18
N VAL A 275 -14.09 -8.98 -0.81
CA VAL A 275 -13.58 -8.58 0.51
C VAL A 275 -14.61 -7.74 1.25
N ASN A 276 -14.72 -7.98 2.56
CA ASN A 276 -15.62 -7.27 3.45
C ASN A 276 -14.82 -6.23 4.22
N LEU A 277 -14.93 -4.96 3.81
CA LEU A 277 -14.25 -3.84 4.48
C LEU A 277 -14.87 -3.54 5.85
N TYR A 278 -16.18 -3.74 5.99
CA TYR A 278 -16.90 -3.49 7.24
C TYR A 278 -18.10 -4.43 7.43
N SER A 279 -18.32 -4.91 8.65
CA SER A 279 -19.53 -5.62 9.06
C SER A 279 -20.14 -4.94 10.29
N GLY A 280 -21.43 -4.58 10.24
CA GLY A 280 -22.09 -3.80 11.30
C GLY A 280 -22.18 -4.46 12.68
N ASN A 281 -21.95 -5.78 12.77
CA ASN A 281 -21.89 -6.50 14.04
C ASN A 281 -20.44 -6.77 14.45
N PRO A 282 -20.06 -6.55 15.73
CA PRO A 282 -18.92 -7.25 16.30
C PRO A 282 -19.22 -8.75 16.23
N THR A 283 -18.30 -9.52 15.64
CA THR A 283 -18.48 -10.96 15.51
C THR A 283 -18.29 -11.63 16.86
N ASN A 284 -19.38 -12.11 17.45
CA ASN A 284 -19.35 -13.12 18.51
C ASN A 284 -18.92 -14.46 17.89
N GLY A 285 -17.62 -14.56 17.58
CA GLY A 285 -17.00 -15.65 16.83
C GLY A 285 -15.74 -15.17 16.11
N VAL A 286 -14.83 -16.10 15.81
CA VAL A 286 -13.57 -15.80 15.10
C VAL A 286 -13.89 -15.33 13.68
N SER A 287 -13.76 -14.03 13.43
CA SER A 287 -13.86 -13.47 12.08
C SER A 287 -12.58 -13.79 11.31
N VAL A 288 -12.59 -14.88 10.54
CA VAL A 288 -11.42 -15.38 9.83
C VAL A 288 -10.94 -14.42 8.72
N ALA A 289 -11.87 -13.71 8.07
CA ALA A 289 -11.52 -12.62 7.16
C ALA A 289 -11.10 -11.35 7.95
N PRO A 290 -9.90 -10.79 7.71
CA PRO A 290 -9.51 -9.49 8.23
C PRO A 290 -10.37 -8.38 7.59
N LYS A 291 -10.54 -7.27 8.31
CA LYS A 291 -11.42 -6.15 7.94
C LYS A 291 -10.63 -4.85 7.93
N GLY A 292 -11.10 -3.87 7.17
CA GLY A 292 -10.57 -2.52 7.24
C GLY A 292 -10.78 -1.94 8.65
N THR A 293 -9.69 -1.55 9.32
CA THR A 293 -9.75 -0.90 10.64
C THR A 293 -10.37 0.49 10.57
N ALA A 294 -10.19 1.18 9.44
CA ALA A 294 -10.79 2.47 9.14
C ALA A 294 -12.15 2.31 8.44
N ARG A 295 -13.22 2.81 9.06
CA ARG A 295 -14.52 2.95 8.38
C ARG A 295 -14.54 4.23 7.55
N PHE A 296 -14.32 4.09 6.24
CA PHE A 296 -14.48 5.18 5.28
C PHE A 296 -15.93 5.70 5.29
N ARG A 297 -16.08 7.01 5.48
CA ARG A 297 -17.36 7.73 5.49
C ARG A 297 -17.26 8.92 4.55
N ASN A 298 -18.39 9.43 4.05
CA ASN A 298 -18.44 10.62 3.20
C ASN A 298 -17.48 10.55 1.99
N ILE A 299 -17.44 9.39 1.31
CA ILE A 299 -16.49 9.11 0.23
C ILE A 299 -16.89 9.91 -1.01
N THR A 300 -16.07 10.86 -1.44
CA THR A 300 -16.31 11.65 -2.66
C THR A 300 -15.70 11.02 -3.89
N ARG A 301 -14.63 10.25 -3.75
CA ARG A 301 -13.94 9.61 -4.87
C ARG A 301 -13.21 8.35 -4.45
N ILE A 302 -13.26 7.32 -5.29
CA ILE A 302 -12.43 6.12 -5.18
C ILE A 302 -11.63 6.01 -6.47
N GLU A 303 -10.31 5.96 -6.37
CA GLU A 303 -9.38 5.79 -7.49
C GLU A 303 -8.70 4.43 -7.35
N PHE A 304 -8.56 3.68 -8.44
CA PHE A 304 -7.70 2.51 -8.48
C PHE A 304 -6.29 2.90 -8.95
N VAL A 305 -5.28 2.42 -8.23
CA VAL A 305 -3.87 2.81 -8.42
C VAL A 305 -3.11 1.73 -9.19
N LYS A 306 -3.11 0.49 -8.71
CA LYS A 306 -2.43 -0.64 -9.36
C LYS A 306 -2.93 -2.00 -8.86
N ALA A 307 -2.78 -3.03 -9.69
CA ALA A 307 -2.84 -4.43 -9.32
C ALA A 307 -1.41 -5.00 -9.30
N VAL A 308 -1.15 -5.88 -8.35
CA VAL A 308 0.03 -6.75 -8.32
C VAL A 308 -0.50 -8.17 -8.42
N MET A 309 -0.11 -8.88 -9.47
CA MET A 309 -0.58 -10.25 -9.78
C MET A 309 0.61 -11.20 -9.88
N PRO A 310 0.45 -12.50 -9.60
CA PRO A 310 1.53 -13.47 -9.79
C PRO A 310 1.85 -13.65 -11.28
N ILE A 311 3.11 -13.98 -11.59
CA ILE A 311 3.53 -14.36 -12.94
C ILE A 311 3.32 -15.87 -13.10
N GLU A 312 2.07 -16.33 -13.09
CA GLU A 312 1.79 -17.77 -13.17
C GLU A 312 1.17 -18.19 -14.52
N GLY A 313 1.22 -19.50 -14.78
CA GLY A 313 0.48 -20.12 -15.88
C GLY A 313 -1.01 -20.11 -15.57
N LEU A 314 -1.77 -19.33 -16.35
CA LEU A 314 -3.23 -19.19 -16.21
C LEU A 314 -3.98 -20.48 -16.58
N ASP A 315 -3.34 -21.35 -17.35
CA ASP A 315 -3.83 -22.66 -17.80
C ASP A 315 -2.63 -23.59 -18.10
N VAL A 316 -2.87 -24.90 -18.17
CA VAL A 316 -1.85 -25.93 -18.47
C VAL A 316 -1.88 -26.30 -19.95
N VAL A 317 -0.88 -25.82 -20.70
CA VAL A 317 -0.72 -26.20 -22.11
C VAL A 317 0.09 -27.49 -22.21
N VAL A 318 -0.52 -28.53 -22.77
CA VAL A 318 0.13 -29.83 -23.02
C VAL A 318 0.55 -29.91 -24.49
N LEU A 319 1.86 -29.86 -24.73
CA LEU A 319 2.46 -30.09 -26.04
C LEU A 319 2.87 -31.56 -26.16
N LYS A 320 2.86 -32.11 -27.38
CA LYS A 320 3.38 -33.45 -27.66
C LYS A 320 4.87 -33.36 -28.01
N ASN A 321 5.71 -34.06 -27.26
CA ASN A 321 7.18 -33.94 -27.33
C ASN A 321 7.78 -34.87 -28.40
N SER A 322 7.25 -36.09 -28.54
CA SER A 322 7.55 -37.00 -29.65
C SER A 322 6.30 -37.74 -30.11
N ALA A 323 6.37 -38.53 -31.19
CA ALA A 323 5.26 -39.34 -31.68
C ALA A 323 4.71 -40.34 -30.62
N THR A 324 5.53 -40.70 -29.63
CA THR A 324 5.26 -41.66 -28.55
C THR A 324 4.03 -41.29 -27.72
N GLN A 325 3.27 -42.28 -27.27
CA GLN A 325 2.15 -42.06 -26.35
C GLN A 325 2.66 -41.66 -24.96
N GLY A 326 2.08 -40.60 -24.38
CA GLY A 326 2.41 -40.11 -23.04
C GLY A 326 3.64 -39.18 -22.98
N ASP A 327 4.48 -39.14 -24.02
CA ASP A 327 5.62 -38.22 -24.10
C ASP A 327 5.15 -36.80 -24.44
N ASN A 328 4.72 -36.10 -23.39
CA ASN A 328 4.17 -34.76 -23.41
C ASN A 328 5.07 -33.79 -22.64
N ASN A 329 5.04 -32.54 -23.08
CA ASN A 329 5.81 -31.43 -22.54
C ASN A 329 4.86 -30.30 -22.12
N THR A 330 5.00 -29.80 -20.89
CA THR A 330 4.17 -28.72 -20.33
C THR A 330 4.97 -27.45 -20.01
N SER A 331 6.19 -27.32 -20.56
CA SER A 331 7.07 -26.17 -20.36
C SER A 331 6.46 -24.85 -20.84
N LEU A 332 5.58 -24.88 -21.84
CA LEU A 332 4.86 -23.70 -22.31
C LEU A 332 3.79 -23.28 -21.30
N PHE A 333 3.91 -22.05 -20.79
CA PHE A 333 2.92 -21.41 -19.94
C PHE A 333 2.37 -20.14 -20.60
N SER A 334 1.06 -19.94 -20.49
CA SER A 334 0.39 -18.69 -20.85
C SER A 334 0.16 -17.90 -19.58
N THR A 335 0.73 -16.69 -19.48
CA THR A 335 0.61 -15.82 -18.29
C THR A 335 -0.19 -14.56 -18.65
N VAL A 336 -0.38 -13.69 -17.65
CA VAL A 336 -0.96 -12.35 -17.86
C VAL A 336 -0.22 -11.54 -18.95
N PHE A 337 1.08 -11.81 -19.20
CA PHE A 337 1.84 -11.17 -20.27
C PHE A 337 1.39 -11.48 -21.70
N SER A 338 0.64 -12.58 -21.92
CA SER A 338 0.07 -12.87 -23.24
C SER A 338 -1.22 -12.07 -23.55
N LEU A 339 -1.69 -11.23 -22.63
CA LEU A 339 -2.87 -10.41 -22.80
C LEU A 339 -2.48 -8.95 -23.08
N PRO A 340 -3.16 -8.25 -24.01
CA PRO A 340 -2.91 -6.83 -24.28
C PRO A 340 -3.35 -5.92 -23.12
N PHE A 341 -4.32 -6.37 -22.32
CA PHE A 341 -4.76 -5.77 -21.06
C PHE A 341 -5.54 -6.81 -20.24
N VAL A 342 -5.69 -6.54 -18.94
CA VAL A 342 -6.65 -7.20 -18.05
C VAL A 342 -7.78 -6.23 -17.75
N ALA A 343 -9.03 -6.65 -17.90
CA ALA A 343 -10.19 -5.86 -17.50
C ALA A 343 -10.47 -6.11 -16.00
N LEU A 344 -10.42 -5.05 -15.21
CA LEU A 344 -10.82 -5.07 -13.80
C LEU A 344 -12.28 -4.63 -13.70
N ASN A 345 -13.14 -5.51 -13.19
CA ASN A 345 -14.53 -5.25 -12.89
C ASN A 345 -14.74 -5.26 -11.36
N ILE A 346 -15.51 -4.31 -10.85
CA ILE A 346 -15.82 -4.15 -9.43
C ILE A 346 -17.30 -3.76 -9.33
N GLU A 347 -18.13 -4.65 -8.80
CA GLU A 347 -19.60 -4.48 -8.88
C GLU A 347 -20.13 -3.23 -8.16
N GLU A 348 -19.46 -2.81 -7.09
CA GLU A 348 -19.83 -1.63 -6.30
C GLU A 348 -19.30 -0.30 -6.86
N LEU A 349 -18.50 -0.32 -7.94
CA LEU A 349 -17.90 0.87 -8.55
C LEU A 349 -18.30 0.96 -10.03
N ASP A 350 -19.13 1.95 -10.37
CA ASP A 350 -19.59 2.13 -11.76
C ASP A 350 -18.43 2.32 -12.76
N ASN A 351 -18.70 1.86 -13.97
CA ASN A 351 -17.81 1.87 -15.11
C ASN A 351 -17.48 3.27 -15.65
N ASN A 352 -16.38 3.35 -16.41
CA ASN A 352 -16.00 4.54 -17.20
C ASN A 352 -15.32 4.16 -18.52
N ASN A 353 -15.56 2.92 -18.99
CA ASN A 353 -15.03 2.39 -20.24
C ASN A 353 -16.18 2.18 -21.23
N TYR A 354 -15.90 2.41 -22.51
CA TYR A 354 -16.83 2.18 -23.61
C TYR A 354 -16.09 1.47 -24.73
N GLY A 355 -16.64 0.37 -25.22
CA GLY A 355 -16.05 -0.44 -26.27
C GLY A 355 -17.12 -1.07 -27.17
N THR A 356 -16.69 -2.01 -28.01
CA THR A 356 -17.59 -2.84 -28.84
C THR A 356 -18.02 -4.13 -28.14
N ASN A 357 -17.62 -4.32 -26.87
CA ASN A 357 -17.88 -5.50 -26.06
C ASN A 357 -18.47 -5.09 -24.70
N SER A 358 -19.65 -5.61 -24.39
CA SER A 358 -20.37 -5.35 -23.11
C SER A 358 -19.57 -5.68 -21.84
N TYR A 359 -18.53 -6.53 -21.92
CA TYR A 359 -17.63 -6.78 -20.80
C TYR A 359 -16.61 -5.66 -20.58
N ILE A 360 -16.14 -5.03 -21.67
CA ILE A 360 -15.28 -3.84 -21.59
C ILE A 360 -16.10 -2.66 -21.07
N ASP A 361 -17.34 -2.52 -21.53
CA ASP A 361 -18.26 -1.49 -21.03
C ASP A 361 -18.43 -1.61 -19.52
N LYS A 362 -18.54 -2.82 -18.96
CA LYS A 362 -18.69 -3.06 -17.52
C LYS A 362 -17.38 -3.00 -16.72
N ALA A 363 -16.22 -2.85 -17.36
CA ALA A 363 -14.95 -2.78 -16.64
C ALA A 363 -14.82 -1.44 -15.89
N PHE A 364 -14.42 -1.50 -14.63
CA PHE A 364 -13.99 -0.34 -13.85
C PHE A 364 -12.66 0.23 -14.39
N GLY A 365 -11.76 -0.65 -14.87
CA GLY A 365 -10.49 -0.23 -15.45
C GLY A 365 -9.87 -1.24 -16.42
N LEU A 366 -9.12 -0.73 -17.39
CA LEU A 366 -8.30 -1.52 -18.31
C LEU A 366 -6.83 -1.43 -17.89
N LEU A 367 -6.31 -2.55 -17.38
CA LEU A 367 -4.99 -2.63 -16.77
C LEU A 367 -3.96 -3.09 -17.80
N GLN A 368 -2.83 -2.39 -17.90
CA GLN A 368 -1.69 -2.81 -18.73
C GLN A 368 -0.44 -3.01 -17.91
N TYR A 369 0.49 -3.78 -18.46
CA TYR A 369 1.82 -4.00 -17.91
C TYR A 369 2.55 -2.69 -17.60
N ASP A 370 3.17 -2.66 -16.42
CA ASP A 370 3.99 -1.56 -15.90
C ASP A 370 5.41 -2.05 -15.57
N ALA A 371 5.52 -2.98 -14.61
CA ALA A 371 6.78 -3.51 -14.11
C ALA A 371 6.65 -4.97 -13.62
N ASN A 372 7.76 -5.67 -13.44
CA ASN A 372 7.78 -7.01 -12.84
C ASN A 372 8.92 -7.19 -11.83
N TRP A 373 8.74 -8.17 -10.95
CA TRP A 373 9.75 -8.65 -10.00
C TRP A 373 9.79 -10.17 -10.11
N ILE A 374 10.98 -10.74 -10.31
CA ILE A 374 11.19 -12.20 -10.43
C ILE A 374 12.16 -12.59 -9.31
N SER A 375 11.83 -13.59 -8.49
CA SER A 375 12.73 -14.06 -7.42
C SER A 375 13.70 -15.12 -7.91
N ASP A 376 13.21 -16.10 -8.68
CA ASP A 376 13.95 -17.31 -9.04
C ASP A 376 13.75 -17.67 -10.51
N ALA A 377 14.50 -17.04 -11.43
CA ALA A 377 14.46 -17.43 -12.84
C ALA A 377 15.08 -18.83 -13.12
N ASN A 378 15.86 -19.36 -12.17
CA ASN A 378 16.85 -20.41 -12.38
C ASN A 378 16.83 -21.52 -11.30
N ALA A 379 15.65 -21.89 -10.79
CA ALA A 379 15.52 -23.05 -9.90
C ALA A 379 15.62 -24.37 -10.69
N GLY A 380 16.84 -24.84 -10.94
CA GLY A 380 17.10 -26.13 -11.56
C GLY A 380 16.72 -27.32 -10.68
N SER A 381 16.45 -28.46 -11.30
CA SER A 381 16.36 -29.76 -10.62
C SER A 381 17.71 -30.11 -10.01
N VAL A 382 17.73 -30.62 -8.78
CA VAL A 382 18.90 -31.30 -8.25
C VAL A 382 18.77 -32.79 -8.59
N THR A 383 19.35 -33.19 -9.73
CA THR A 383 19.38 -34.59 -10.16
C THR A 383 20.78 -35.15 -9.91
N GLY A 384 20.91 -36.12 -8.99
CA GLY A 384 22.18 -36.81 -8.74
C GLY A 384 23.33 -35.93 -8.20
N GLY A 385 23.02 -34.79 -7.58
CA GLY A 385 24.03 -33.83 -7.10
C GLY A 385 24.49 -32.80 -8.14
N THR A 386 23.98 -32.88 -9.37
CA THR A 386 24.16 -31.86 -10.41
C THR A 386 22.92 -30.95 -10.43
N ILE A 387 23.12 -29.64 -10.60
CA ILE A 387 22.02 -28.70 -10.86
C ILE A 387 21.70 -28.78 -12.35
N ASP A 388 20.75 -29.63 -12.71
CA ASP A 388 20.19 -29.64 -14.06
C ASP A 388 19.19 -28.49 -14.17
N TYR A 389 19.47 -27.53 -15.06
CA TYR A 389 18.54 -26.46 -15.39
C TYR A 389 17.33 -27.03 -16.13
N ASP A 390 16.34 -27.51 -15.39
CA ASP A 390 15.06 -27.91 -15.94
C ASP A 390 14.11 -26.69 -15.99
N PRO A 391 13.83 -26.12 -17.19
CA PRO A 391 12.84 -25.06 -17.33
C PRO A 391 11.40 -25.52 -17.00
N ALA A 392 11.17 -26.82 -16.79
CA ALA A 392 9.92 -27.34 -16.25
C ALA A 392 9.85 -27.25 -14.71
N ILE A 393 10.95 -27.05 -13.98
CA ILE A 393 10.99 -26.93 -12.51
C ILE A 393 11.22 -25.47 -12.05
N SER A 394 11.76 -24.62 -12.93
CA SER A 394 11.72 -23.16 -12.76
C SER A 394 10.29 -22.61 -12.90
N GLY A 395 9.47 -22.81 -11.88
CA GLY A 395 8.21 -22.08 -11.74
C GLY A 395 8.50 -20.58 -11.70
N ASN A 396 7.74 -19.80 -12.48
CA ASN A 396 7.88 -18.35 -12.55
C ASN A 396 7.49 -17.69 -11.21
N ARG A 397 8.41 -17.69 -10.24
CA ARG A 397 8.19 -16.99 -8.97
C ARG A 397 8.42 -15.51 -9.18
N GLY A 398 7.35 -14.75 -9.04
CA GLY A 398 7.39 -13.33 -9.27
C GLY A 398 6.01 -12.69 -9.36
N PHE A 399 6.01 -11.37 -9.41
CA PHE A 399 4.83 -10.55 -9.50
C PHE A 399 4.94 -9.55 -10.65
N VAL A 400 3.81 -9.23 -11.26
CA VAL A 400 3.64 -8.19 -12.26
C VAL A 400 2.79 -7.06 -11.70
N SER A 401 3.28 -5.82 -11.81
CA SER A 401 2.52 -4.58 -11.63
C SER A 401 1.71 -4.33 -12.90
N MET A 402 0.41 -4.10 -12.74
CA MET A 402 -0.45 -3.58 -13.80
C MET A 402 -1.21 -2.34 -13.34
N ILE A 403 -1.21 -1.32 -14.20
CA ILE A 403 -1.76 0.01 -13.91
C ILE A 403 -2.85 0.38 -14.90
N PRO A 404 -3.81 1.25 -14.53
CA PRO A 404 -4.64 1.97 -15.49
C PRO A 404 -3.82 2.71 -16.53
N LYS A 405 -4.11 2.48 -17.81
CA LYS A 405 -3.50 3.24 -18.90
C LYS A 405 -4.44 4.22 -19.59
N HIS A 406 -5.74 3.91 -19.58
CA HIS A 406 -6.76 4.68 -20.29
C HIS A 406 -7.70 5.31 -19.28
N MET A 407 -7.73 6.65 -19.27
CA MET A 407 -8.45 7.49 -18.30
C MET A 407 -8.04 7.25 -16.83
N LYS A 408 -8.53 8.12 -15.94
CA LYS A 408 -8.46 7.85 -14.50
C LYS A 408 -9.51 6.78 -14.17
N CYS A 409 -9.07 5.60 -13.73
CA CYS A 409 -9.96 4.56 -13.21
C CYS A 409 -10.46 4.98 -11.83
N GLN A 410 -11.49 5.84 -11.83
CA GLN A 410 -12.04 6.46 -10.63
C GLN A 410 -13.56 6.52 -10.68
N ARG A 411 -14.22 6.25 -9.55
CA ARG A 411 -15.63 6.59 -9.32
C ARG A 411 -15.69 7.89 -8.54
N VAL A 412 -16.38 8.89 -9.07
CA VAL A 412 -16.65 10.18 -8.40
C VAL A 412 -18.10 10.19 -7.93
N TYR A 413 -18.33 10.51 -6.66
CA TYR A 413 -19.65 10.63 -6.03
C TYR A 413 -20.00 12.11 -5.85
N THR A 414 -20.70 12.67 -6.83
CA THR A 414 -21.13 14.08 -6.86
C THR A 414 -22.58 14.18 -7.37
N PRO A 415 -23.42 15.06 -6.81
CA PRO A 415 -23.12 15.99 -5.71
C PRO A 415 -23.05 15.30 -4.33
N THR A 416 -23.69 14.15 -4.17
CA THR A 416 -23.80 13.43 -2.88
C THR A 416 -22.65 12.42 -2.72
N PRO A 417 -21.84 12.51 -1.65
CA PRO A 417 -20.82 11.49 -1.33
C PRO A 417 -21.42 10.13 -0.97
N LEU A 418 -20.69 9.05 -1.22
CA LEU A 418 -21.06 7.71 -0.75
C LEU A 418 -20.89 7.62 0.77
N ALA A 419 -21.97 7.29 1.50
CA ALA A 419 -21.99 7.33 2.96
C ALA A 419 -21.01 6.36 3.64
N THR A 420 -20.79 5.17 3.07
CA THR A 420 -19.86 4.14 3.56
C THR A 420 -19.61 3.11 2.45
N LEU A 421 -18.42 2.51 2.42
CA LEU A 421 -18.11 1.34 1.58
C LEU A 421 -17.98 0.11 2.49
N THR A 422 -18.69 -0.98 2.18
CA THR A 422 -18.79 -2.17 3.05
C THR A 422 -18.21 -3.44 2.44
N LYS A 423 -18.38 -3.62 1.13
CA LYS A 423 -17.92 -4.76 0.33
C LYS A 423 -17.22 -4.24 -0.93
N LEU A 424 -16.27 -5.00 -1.44
CA LEU A 424 -15.80 -4.91 -2.82
C LEU A 424 -15.80 -6.30 -3.43
N SER A 425 -16.44 -6.45 -4.59
CA SER A 425 -16.61 -7.69 -5.35
C SER A 425 -15.76 -7.57 -6.61
N ILE A 426 -14.60 -8.22 -6.62
CA ILE A 426 -13.52 -7.98 -7.58
C ILE A 426 -13.43 -9.14 -8.57
N ARG A 427 -13.45 -8.82 -9.87
CA ARG A 427 -13.25 -9.79 -10.95
C ARG A 427 -12.24 -9.28 -11.97
N MET A 428 -11.24 -10.11 -12.28
CA MET A 428 -10.19 -9.84 -13.26
C MET A 428 -10.42 -10.70 -14.51
N GLN A 429 -10.65 -10.04 -15.64
CA GLN A 429 -11.12 -10.66 -16.87
C GLN A 429 -10.12 -10.48 -18.02
N ARG A 430 -10.11 -11.44 -18.95
CA ARG A 430 -9.42 -11.34 -20.23
C ARG A 430 -10.17 -10.35 -21.16
N PRO A 431 -9.57 -9.86 -22.26
CA PRO A 431 -10.22 -8.93 -23.19
C PRO A 431 -11.54 -9.41 -23.82
N ASP A 432 -11.77 -10.72 -23.86
CA ASP A 432 -13.03 -11.33 -24.33
C ASP A 432 -14.16 -11.31 -23.27
N GLY A 433 -13.82 -11.05 -21.99
CA GLY A 433 -14.74 -11.08 -20.85
C GLY A 433 -14.72 -12.38 -20.04
N THR A 434 -13.94 -13.38 -20.43
CA THR A 434 -13.72 -14.60 -19.62
C THR A 434 -12.87 -14.29 -18.38
N LEU A 435 -12.89 -15.16 -17.37
CA LEU A 435 -12.08 -14.96 -16.17
C LEU A 435 -10.59 -15.15 -16.48
N LEU A 436 -9.70 -14.45 -15.76
CA LEU A 436 -8.26 -14.55 -16.00
C LEU A 436 -7.74 -15.99 -15.82
N SER A 437 -8.18 -16.68 -14.76
CA SER A 437 -8.14 -18.15 -14.66
C SER A 437 -9.33 -18.64 -13.81
N GLU A 438 -9.94 -19.76 -14.22
CA GLU A 438 -10.99 -20.46 -13.48
C GLU A 438 -10.44 -21.54 -12.54
N ILE A 439 -9.12 -21.77 -12.56
CA ILE A 439 -8.47 -22.75 -11.67
C ILE A 439 -8.68 -22.31 -10.21
N PRO A 440 -9.18 -23.19 -9.32
CA PRO A 440 -9.24 -22.91 -7.90
C PRO A 440 -7.83 -22.72 -7.34
N ASP A 441 -7.63 -21.71 -6.51
CA ASP A 441 -6.32 -21.42 -5.90
C ASP A 441 -6.17 -21.97 -4.47
N THR A 442 -7.15 -22.75 -4.03
CA THR A 442 -7.20 -23.51 -2.77
C THR A 442 -7.29 -25.01 -3.05
N LEU A 443 -6.74 -25.86 -2.17
CA LEU A 443 -6.92 -27.31 -2.23
C LEU A 443 -7.48 -27.86 -0.92
N ASP A 444 -8.33 -28.87 -1.05
CA ASP A 444 -8.78 -29.68 0.08
C ASP A 444 -7.74 -30.75 0.40
N ILE A 445 -7.42 -30.90 1.68
CA ILE A 445 -6.46 -31.89 2.18
C ILE A 445 -7.20 -33.21 2.40
N SER A 446 -6.76 -34.26 1.71
CA SER A 446 -7.25 -35.64 1.91
C SER A 446 -6.57 -36.33 3.08
N GLY A 447 -5.32 -35.98 3.36
CA GLY A 447 -4.55 -36.52 4.48
C GLY A 447 -3.14 -35.97 4.54
N ILE A 448 -2.44 -36.25 5.63
CA ILE A 448 -1.07 -35.80 5.90
C ILE A 448 -0.32 -36.98 6.51
N PHE A 449 0.95 -37.18 6.16
CA PHE A 449 1.79 -38.24 6.71
C PHE A 449 3.28 -37.85 6.72
N PHE A 450 4.09 -38.52 7.54
CA PHE A 450 5.55 -38.38 7.50
C PHE A 450 6.15 -39.29 6.43
N SER A 451 7.25 -38.88 5.82
CA SER A 451 8.03 -39.64 4.83
C SER A 451 8.31 -41.08 5.27
N ASN A 452 8.70 -41.32 6.52
CA ASN A 452 8.93 -42.65 7.07
C ASN A 452 7.67 -43.50 7.28
N SER A 453 6.49 -42.88 7.22
CA SER A 453 5.16 -43.51 7.34
C SER A 453 4.43 -43.57 5.98
N SER A 454 5.09 -43.13 4.91
CA SER A 454 4.54 -43.08 3.54
C SER A 454 4.12 -44.46 3.03
N SER A 455 4.90 -45.51 3.33
CA SER A 455 4.53 -46.89 3.02
C SER A 455 3.23 -47.29 3.74
N THR A 456 3.00 -46.86 4.98
CA THR A 456 1.75 -47.17 5.70
C THR A 456 0.54 -46.41 5.13
N TYR A 457 0.71 -45.14 4.72
CA TYR A 457 -0.39 -44.34 4.15
C TYR A 457 -0.73 -44.76 2.71
N ILE A 458 0.28 -45.11 1.91
CA ILE A 458 0.17 -45.27 0.46
C ILE A 458 0.08 -46.75 0.03
N SER A 459 0.59 -47.70 0.83
CA SER A 459 0.66 -49.11 0.45
C SER A 459 -0.73 -49.76 0.36
N THR A 460 -1.28 -49.67 -0.84
CA THR A 460 -2.00 -50.78 -1.43
C THR A 460 -0.99 -51.74 -2.08
N ALA A 461 -1.40 -52.97 -2.40
CA ALA A 461 -0.57 -53.92 -3.16
C ALA A 461 -0.19 -53.44 -4.59
N TYR A 462 -0.56 -52.21 -4.98
CA TYR A 462 -0.40 -51.66 -6.32
C TYR A 462 0.26 -50.27 -6.33
N THR A 463 0.65 -49.67 -5.19
CA THR A 463 1.26 -48.32 -5.18
C THR A 463 2.62 -48.32 -4.47
N SER A 464 3.66 -47.76 -5.10
CA SER A 464 5.01 -47.64 -4.53
C SER A 464 5.49 -46.18 -4.42
N VAL A 465 6.26 -45.91 -3.37
CA VAL A 465 6.90 -44.61 -3.05
C VAL A 465 8.39 -44.55 -3.41
N SER A 466 8.98 -45.64 -3.89
CA SER A 466 10.44 -45.81 -3.99
C SER A 466 11.18 -44.88 -4.96
N ASN A 467 10.47 -44.07 -5.76
CA ASN A 467 11.07 -43.15 -6.73
C ASN A 467 11.15 -41.69 -6.26
N SER A 468 10.81 -41.40 -4.99
CA SER A 468 10.93 -40.05 -4.43
C SER A 468 12.23 -39.87 -3.65
N TYR A 469 12.94 -38.77 -3.88
CA TYR A 469 14.08 -38.31 -3.08
C TYR A 469 13.70 -37.89 -1.67
N TYR A 470 12.40 -37.65 -1.41
CA TYR A 470 11.85 -37.22 -0.13
C TYR A 470 11.25 -38.38 0.69
N LEU A 471 11.63 -39.60 0.34
CA LEU A 471 11.42 -40.81 1.13
C LEU A 471 12.64 -41.02 2.04
N ASP A 472 12.42 -41.01 3.36
CA ASP A 472 13.46 -41.24 4.37
C ASP A 472 12.93 -42.09 5.53
N THR A 473 13.82 -42.55 6.41
CA THR A 473 13.48 -43.38 7.58
C THR A 473 13.25 -42.59 8.87
N SER A 474 13.68 -41.32 8.91
CA SER A 474 13.65 -40.43 10.08
C SER A 474 12.30 -39.73 10.27
N GLY A 475 11.54 -39.51 9.19
CA GLY A 475 10.37 -38.64 9.14
C GLY A 475 10.73 -37.18 8.84
N GLU A 476 11.78 -36.91 8.05
CA GLU A 476 12.29 -35.55 7.82
C GLU A 476 11.38 -34.65 6.98
N PHE A 477 10.50 -35.26 6.18
CA PHE A 477 9.53 -34.57 5.35
C PHE A 477 8.09 -34.91 5.74
N ILE A 478 7.22 -33.91 5.65
CA ILE A 478 5.78 -34.07 5.80
C ILE A 478 5.17 -34.00 4.40
N TRP A 479 4.38 -35.00 4.08
CA TRP A 479 3.65 -35.14 2.84
C TRP A 479 2.19 -34.78 3.06
N ILE A 480 1.64 -33.92 2.22
CA ILE A 480 0.23 -33.50 2.21
C ILE A 480 -0.39 -34.08 0.94
N ASP A 481 -1.40 -34.92 1.11
CA ASP A 481 -2.16 -35.54 0.02
C ASP A 481 -3.36 -34.64 -0.31
N SER A 482 -3.40 -34.04 -1.50
CA SER A 482 -4.55 -33.25 -1.94
C SER A 482 -5.67 -34.15 -2.47
N ARG A 483 -6.92 -33.74 -2.21
CA ARG A 483 -8.11 -34.51 -2.62
C ARG A 483 -8.24 -34.63 -4.14
N THR A 484 -7.81 -33.60 -4.86
CA THR A 484 -7.77 -33.50 -6.32
C THR A 484 -6.34 -33.23 -6.78
N CYS A 485 -5.98 -33.66 -7.99
CA CYS A 485 -4.71 -33.28 -8.58
C CYS A 485 -4.70 -31.78 -8.92
N PHE A 486 -3.56 -31.13 -8.75
CA PHE A 486 -3.38 -29.69 -8.97
C PHE A 486 -2.31 -29.42 -10.05
N SER A 487 -2.41 -28.28 -10.72
CA SER A 487 -1.43 -27.84 -11.70
C SER A 487 -0.11 -27.46 -11.03
N ARG A 488 1.02 -27.77 -11.70
CA ARG A 488 2.36 -27.30 -11.32
C ARG A 488 2.51 -25.77 -11.25
N PHE A 489 1.59 -25.02 -11.87
CA PHE A 489 1.55 -23.56 -11.80
C PHE A 489 0.78 -23.03 -10.58
N MET A 490 -0.03 -23.88 -9.95
CA MET A 490 -0.81 -23.54 -8.75
C MET A 490 0.05 -23.62 -7.48
N ILE A 491 0.93 -24.62 -7.40
CA ILE A 491 1.90 -24.84 -6.33
C ILE A 491 3.18 -25.43 -6.96
N ALA A 492 4.27 -24.68 -6.86
CA ALA A 492 5.62 -25.09 -7.23
C ALA A 492 6.49 -25.31 -5.98
N GLN A 493 7.82 -25.38 -6.14
CA GLN A 493 8.76 -25.63 -5.03
C GLN A 493 8.76 -24.50 -3.97
N GLY A 494 9.52 -23.42 -4.12
CA GLY A 494 9.77 -22.42 -3.05
C GLY A 494 8.57 -21.54 -2.63
N ASP A 495 7.36 -21.99 -2.92
CA ASP A 495 6.09 -21.33 -2.62
C ASP A 495 5.75 -21.45 -1.12
N ARG A 496 5.00 -20.48 -0.60
CA ARG A 496 4.52 -20.47 0.79
C ARG A 496 3.05 -20.86 0.85
N ILE A 497 2.75 -21.98 1.49
CA ILE A 497 1.37 -22.43 1.76
C ILE A 497 0.96 -22.17 3.21
N VAL A 498 -0.32 -21.93 3.44
CA VAL A 498 -0.96 -21.93 4.77
C VAL A 498 -2.09 -22.95 4.78
N MET A 499 -2.27 -23.63 5.92
CA MET A 499 -3.32 -24.62 6.13
C MET A 499 -4.28 -24.15 7.23
N ARG A 500 -5.57 -24.47 7.08
CA ARG A 500 -6.66 -24.11 7.99
C ARG A 500 -7.70 -25.22 8.08
N ASN A 501 -8.46 -25.21 9.18
CA ASN A 501 -9.53 -26.16 9.50
C ASN A 501 -9.08 -27.63 9.64
N LEU A 502 -7.79 -27.87 9.88
CA LEU A 502 -7.27 -29.19 10.23
C LEU A 502 -7.67 -29.54 11.66
N SER A 503 -8.31 -30.68 11.86
CA SER A 503 -8.67 -31.14 13.20
C SER A 503 -8.69 -32.67 13.32
N LEU A 504 -8.49 -33.13 14.56
CA LEU A 504 -8.50 -34.53 14.97
C LEU A 504 -9.46 -34.69 16.16
N THR A 505 -10.11 -35.83 16.25
CA THR A 505 -11.00 -36.16 17.37
C THR A 505 -10.17 -36.59 18.58
N ASN A 506 -10.26 -35.83 19.70
CA ASN A 506 -9.52 -36.07 20.95
C ASN A 506 -7.99 -36.19 20.76
N PRO A 507 -7.31 -35.14 20.24
CA PRO A 507 -5.89 -35.20 19.93
C PRO A 507 -5.03 -35.36 21.20
N THR A 508 -4.01 -36.21 21.11
CA THR A 508 -2.93 -36.27 22.10
C THR A 508 -2.06 -35.01 22.05
N ILE A 509 -1.24 -34.77 23.09
CA ILE A 509 -0.34 -33.59 23.17
C ILE A 509 0.54 -33.45 21.91
N ALA A 510 1.12 -34.55 21.42
CA ALA A 510 1.96 -34.54 20.22
C ALA A 510 1.15 -34.26 18.93
N GLN A 511 -0.10 -34.71 18.85
CA GLN A 511 -1.00 -34.39 17.74
C GLN A 511 -1.46 -32.94 17.76
N THR A 512 -1.75 -32.38 18.94
CA THR A 512 -2.09 -30.95 19.10
C THR A 512 -0.91 -30.05 18.71
N ASP A 513 0.31 -30.39 19.15
CA ASP A 513 1.52 -29.66 18.77
C ASP A 513 1.80 -29.76 17.26
N PHE A 514 1.60 -30.94 16.67
CA PHE A 514 1.68 -31.12 15.21
C PHE A 514 0.62 -30.31 14.44
N LEU A 515 -0.64 -30.28 14.90
CA LEU A 515 -1.70 -29.46 14.31
C LEU A 515 -1.34 -27.96 14.39
N ASN A 516 -0.85 -27.49 15.54
CA ASN A 516 -0.38 -26.11 15.72
C ASN A 516 0.81 -25.78 14.79
N TYR A 517 1.72 -26.72 14.57
CA TYR A 517 2.81 -26.57 13.59
C TYR A 517 2.26 -26.44 12.17
N LEU A 518 1.33 -27.29 11.76
CA LEU A 518 0.70 -27.25 10.43
C LEU A 518 -0.08 -25.94 10.20
N GLU A 519 -0.87 -25.49 11.17
CA GLU A 519 -1.71 -24.29 11.05
C GLU A 519 -1.00 -22.98 11.44
N ARG A 520 0.32 -22.97 11.62
CA ARG A 520 1.05 -21.75 12.00
C ARG A 520 0.83 -20.60 11.00
N ALA A 521 0.63 -19.38 11.50
CA ALA A 521 0.39 -18.20 10.66
C ALA A 521 1.56 -17.88 9.69
N ALA A 522 2.79 -18.30 10.02
CA ALA A 522 3.95 -18.19 9.13
C ALA A 522 3.87 -19.11 7.89
N GLY A 523 2.96 -20.09 7.87
CA GLY A 523 2.85 -21.08 6.81
C GLY A 523 4.06 -22.01 6.70
N HIS A 524 4.17 -22.66 5.56
CA HIS A 524 5.23 -23.61 5.23
C HIS A 524 5.78 -23.33 3.84
N ILE A 525 7.08 -23.54 3.67
CA ILE A 525 7.70 -23.52 2.34
C ILE A 525 7.59 -24.93 1.75
N VAL A 526 7.09 -25.01 0.52
CA VAL A 526 7.07 -26.25 -0.23
C VAL A 526 8.51 -26.60 -0.66
N VAL A 527 8.86 -27.87 -0.55
CA VAL A 527 10.20 -28.39 -0.87
C VAL A 527 10.15 -29.13 -2.19
N SER A 528 9.04 -29.81 -2.47
CA SER A 528 8.75 -30.49 -3.73
C SER A 528 7.26 -30.75 -3.85
N VAL A 529 6.84 -31.16 -5.04
CA VAL A 529 5.52 -31.75 -5.30
C VAL A 529 5.74 -33.10 -5.97
N CYS A 530 4.83 -34.06 -5.78
CA CYS A 530 4.91 -35.38 -6.42
C CYS A 530 3.61 -35.74 -7.12
N SER A 531 3.73 -36.59 -8.13
CA SER A 531 2.64 -37.05 -8.98
C SER A 531 2.48 -38.57 -8.92
N LEU A 532 1.26 -39.04 -9.17
CA LEU A 532 0.97 -40.45 -9.40
C LEU A 532 1.22 -40.79 -10.87
N ARG A 533 2.13 -41.73 -11.13
CA ARG A 533 2.41 -42.30 -12.45
C ARG A 533 1.90 -43.73 -12.50
N TYR A 534 1.10 -44.07 -13.51
CA TYR A 534 0.78 -45.47 -13.80
C TYR A 534 1.93 -46.14 -14.55
N VAL A 535 2.36 -47.32 -14.10
CA VAL A 535 3.53 -48.05 -14.63
C VAL A 535 3.21 -49.44 -15.18
N SER A 536 1.99 -49.94 -15.01
CA SER A 536 1.50 -51.13 -15.72
C SER A 536 0.05 -50.96 -16.19
N ALA A 537 -0.26 -51.55 -17.33
CA ALA A 537 -1.62 -51.58 -17.88
C ALA A 537 -2.30 -52.92 -17.55
N ALA A 538 -3.32 -52.86 -16.68
CA ALA A 538 -4.33 -53.90 -16.40
C ALA A 538 -3.83 -55.31 -15.96
N PRO A 539 -4.62 -56.08 -15.16
CA PRO A 539 -5.97 -55.80 -14.65
C PRO A 539 -5.98 -54.92 -13.39
N LYS A 540 -4.83 -54.67 -12.75
CA LYS A 540 -4.70 -53.76 -11.62
C LYS A 540 -3.46 -52.87 -11.86
N PRO A 541 -3.65 -51.63 -12.34
CA PRO A 541 -2.54 -50.82 -12.81
C PRO A 541 -1.69 -50.39 -11.62
N GLN A 542 -0.41 -50.74 -11.65
CA GLN A 542 0.54 -50.30 -10.62
C GLN A 542 0.77 -48.80 -10.75
N GLN A 543 0.79 -48.11 -9.62
CA GLN A 543 1.11 -46.71 -9.47
C GLN A 543 2.50 -46.56 -8.82
N GLN A 544 3.26 -45.59 -9.29
CA GLN A 544 4.48 -45.11 -8.63
C GLN A 544 4.31 -43.63 -8.34
N ILE A 545 4.76 -43.22 -7.15
CA ILE A 545 4.91 -41.81 -6.81
C ILE A 545 6.28 -41.36 -7.28
N ASN A 546 6.27 -40.36 -8.16
CA ASN A 546 7.46 -39.74 -8.71
C ASN A 546 7.50 -38.27 -8.28
N ASP A 547 8.70 -37.77 -8.00
CA ASP A 547 8.90 -36.34 -7.79
C ASP A 547 8.59 -35.52 -9.04
N GLY A 548 8.16 -34.29 -8.83
CA GLY A 548 7.64 -33.40 -9.86
C GLY A 548 6.20 -33.71 -10.27
N ALA A 549 5.69 -32.85 -11.14
CA ALA A 549 4.42 -33.06 -11.80
C ALA A 549 4.53 -34.17 -12.87
N ASN A 550 3.40 -34.78 -13.22
CA ASN A 550 3.35 -35.78 -14.28
C ASN A 550 3.56 -35.13 -15.68
N GLN A 551 3.60 -35.96 -16.73
CA GLN A 551 3.77 -35.52 -18.12
C GLN A 551 2.65 -34.59 -18.63
N LEU A 552 1.53 -34.48 -17.90
CA LEU A 552 0.42 -33.55 -18.17
C LEU A 552 0.49 -32.28 -17.31
N GLY A 553 1.53 -32.11 -16.48
CA GLY A 553 1.74 -30.92 -15.67
C GLY A 553 0.98 -30.90 -14.33
N TYR A 554 0.48 -32.05 -13.88
CA TYR A 554 -0.28 -32.18 -12.62
C TYR A 554 0.45 -32.96 -11.53
N ALA A 555 0.33 -32.50 -10.29
CA ALA A 555 0.79 -33.17 -9.07
C ALA A 555 -0.39 -33.47 -8.13
N ARG A 556 -0.13 -34.20 -7.04
CA ARG A 556 -1.13 -34.56 -6.01
C ARG A 556 -0.56 -34.46 -4.59
N PHE A 557 0.72 -34.74 -4.41
CA PHE A 557 1.36 -34.60 -3.11
C PHE A 557 2.13 -33.28 -3.07
N ILE A 558 2.03 -32.58 -1.94
CA ILE A 558 2.85 -31.42 -1.61
C ILE A 558 3.77 -31.84 -0.47
N ILE A 559 5.07 -31.58 -0.61
CA ILE A 559 6.05 -31.92 0.42
C ILE A 559 6.52 -30.64 1.10
N ILE A 560 6.47 -30.62 2.42
CA ILE A 560 7.04 -29.59 3.27
C ILE A 560 8.08 -30.21 4.22
N ARG A 561 9.01 -29.38 4.70
CA ARG A 561 9.97 -29.82 5.73
C ARG A 561 9.28 -30.05 7.09
N ASN A 562 9.71 -31.06 7.82
CA ASN A 562 9.32 -31.27 9.21
C ASN A 562 10.01 -30.25 10.15
N GLN A 563 9.72 -30.31 11.46
CA GLN A 563 10.34 -29.46 12.46
C GLN A 563 11.74 -29.99 12.83
N PHE A 564 12.75 -29.17 12.57
CA PHE A 564 14.14 -29.42 12.96
C PHE A 564 14.47 -28.66 14.24
N ARG A 565 15.51 -29.11 14.94
CA ARG A 565 16.11 -28.37 16.07
C ARG A 565 16.79 -27.10 15.57
N ASP A 566 17.02 -26.17 16.50
CA ASP A 566 17.71 -24.92 16.19
C ASP A 566 19.19 -25.22 15.84
N PRO A 567 19.64 -24.97 14.59
CA PRO A 567 21.01 -25.26 14.18
C PRO A 567 22.04 -24.41 14.93
N THR A 568 21.66 -23.27 15.53
CA THR A 568 22.57 -22.45 16.37
C THR A 568 23.00 -23.18 17.65
N THR A 569 22.22 -24.17 18.09
CA THR A 569 22.57 -25.07 19.22
C THR A 569 23.47 -26.25 18.81
N GLY A 570 23.87 -26.32 17.53
CA GLY A 570 24.64 -27.44 16.97
C GLY A 570 23.81 -28.70 16.69
N ALA A 571 22.52 -28.70 16.99
CA ALA A 571 21.62 -29.82 16.75
C ALA A 571 20.90 -29.70 15.40
N ILE A 572 21.21 -30.60 14.45
CA ILE A 572 20.60 -30.65 13.11
C ILE A 572 19.48 -31.69 12.98
N ASN A 573 19.24 -32.49 14.01
CA ASN A 573 18.24 -33.56 14.00
C ASN A 573 16.82 -32.99 14.12
N LEU A 574 15.83 -33.85 13.83
CA LEU A 574 14.42 -33.53 14.07
C LEU A 574 14.13 -33.15 15.53
N LEU A 575 13.16 -32.26 15.68
CA LEU A 575 12.55 -31.90 16.94
C LEU A 575 11.17 -32.58 16.99
N PRO A 576 11.00 -33.66 17.80
CA PRO A 576 9.74 -34.38 17.84
C PRO A 576 8.64 -33.57 18.54
N PHE A 577 7.41 -33.75 18.09
CA PHE A 577 6.25 -33.01 18.61
C PHE A 577 5.85 -33.48 20.01
N GLY A 578 5.26 -32.58 20.81
CA GLY A 578 4.72 -32.88 22.14
C GLY A 578 5.77 -33.40 23.13
N GLY A 579 7.04 -32.99 22.97
CA GLY A 579 8.14 -33.36 23.87
C GLY A 579 8.55 -34.84 23.79
N GLN A 580 8.15 -35.57 22.75
CA GLN A 580 8.46 -37.00 22.60
C GLN A 580 9.94 -37.24 22.23
N PRO A 581 10.48 -38.46 22.46
CA PRO A 581 11.85 -38.79 22.03
C PRO A 581 11.98 -38.99 20.51
N ASN A 582 10.90 -39.36 19.82
CA ASN A 582 10.83 -39.49 18.37
C ASN A 582 9.39 -39.30 17.85
N ASN A 583 9.24 -39.20 16.53
CA ASN A 583 7.94 -39.02 15.87
C ASN A 583 7.27 -40.34 15.43
N THR A 584 7.80 -41.51 15.78
CA THR A 584 7.33 -42.80 15.23
C THR A 584 5.88 -43.11 15.62
N ALA A 585 5.55 -43.05 16.90
CA ALA A 585 4.18 -43.29 17.38
C ALA A 585 3.18 -42.25 16.82
N LEU A 586 3.61 -41.00 16.70
CA LEU A 586 2.83 -39.93 16.10
C LEU A 586 2.55 -40.21 14.62
N GLY A 587 3.57 -40.57 13.83
CA GLY A 587 3.43 -40.92 12.41
C GLY A 587 2.45 -42.07 12.17
N SER A 588 2.55 -43.14 12.97
CA SER A 588 1.57 -44.25 12.92
C SER A 588 0.15 -43.79 13.29
N SER A 589 -0.01 -42.92 14.29
CA SER A 589 -1.33 -42.41 14.70
C SER A 589 -1.96 -41.52 13.62
N ILE A 590 -1.15 -40.66 12.98
CA ILE A 590 -1.54 -39.73 11.92
C ILE A 590 -2.07 -40.48 10.70
N VAL A 591 -1.43 -41.59 10.32
CA VAL A 591 -1.87 -42.40 9.17
C VAL A 591 -3.14 -43.20 9.47
N THR A 592 -3.37 -43.60 10.72
CA THR A 592 -4.52 -44.42 11.13
C THR A 592 -5.75 -43.63 11.55
N GLN A 593 -5.61 -42.34 11.87
CA GLN A 593 -6.71 -41.44 12.21
C GLN A 593 -7.08 -40.55 11.04
N ASN A 594 -8.35 -40.58 10.64
CA ASN A 594 -8.88 -39.63 9.66
C ASN A 594 -8.86 -38.21 10.24
N PHE A 595 -8.01 -37.34 9.68
CA PHE A 595 -8.17 -35.89 9.84
C PHE A 595 -9.54 -35.48 9.31
N LEU A 596 -10.18 -34.52 9.97
CA LEU A 596 -11.23 -33.76 9.29
C LEU A 596 -10.56 -32.91 8.20
N PRO A 597 -11.07 -32.94 6.94
CA PRO A 597 -10.41 -32.26 5.81
C PRO A 597 -10.22 -30.76 6.06
N GLY A 598 -8.97 -30.35 6.19
CA GLY A 598 -8.59 -28.94 6.14
C GLY A 598 -8.47 -28.44 4.69
N ARG A 599 -8.29 -27.13 4.53
CA ARG A 599 -7.94 -26.52 3.24
C ARG A 599 -6.56 -25.89 3.32
N LEU A 600 -5.91 -25.77 2.16
CA LEU A 600 -4.66 -25.03 2.00
C LEU A 600 -4.79 -23.93 0.94
N LEU A 601 -4.05 -22.85 1.13
CA LEU A 601 -3.91 -21.72 0.21
C LEU A 601 -2.43 -21.49 -0.09
N ASN A 602 -2.09 -21.31 -1.37
CA ASN A 602 -0.76 -20.79 -1.76
C ASN A 602 -0.75 -19.26 -1.64
N LEU A 603 -0.02 -18.72 -0.66
CA LEU A 603 0.16 -17.29 -0.44
C LEU A 603 1.10 -16.63 -1.45
N SER A 604 2.07 -17.38 -2.00
CA SER A 604 3.05 -16.84 -2.94
C SER A 604 2.41 -16.36 -4.25
N HIS A 605 1.21 -16.84 -4.59
CA HIS A 605 0.53 -16.50 -5.84
C HIS A 605 -0.76 -15.67 -5.63
N GLN A 606 -0.93 -14.99 -4.50
CA GLN A 606 -2.14 -14.17 -4.26
C GLN A 606 -2.03 -12.79 -4.92
N THR A 607 -3.16 -12.20 -5.30
CA THR A 607 -3.21 -10.87 -5.93
C THR A 607 -3.37 -9.76 -4.89
N GLN A 608 -2.82 -8.58 -5.18
CA GLN A 608 -2.97 -7.38 -4.35
C GLN A 608 -3.48 -6.22 -5.20
N LEU A 609 -4.45 -5.46 -4.70
CA LEU A 609 -5.03 -4.29 -5.37
C LEU A 609 -4.88 -3.08 -4.47
N LEU A 610 -4.46 -1.95 -5.03
CA LEU A 610 -4.31 -0.70 -4.31
C LEU A 610 -5.29 0.35 -4.83
N PHE A 611 -6.04 0.95 -3.91
CA PHE A 611 -6.97 2.03 -4.16
C PHE A 611 -6.61 3.25 -3.32
N ARG A 612 -6.97 4.43 -3.81
CA ARG A 612 -7.05 5.66 -3.02
C ARG A 612 -8.52 5.96 -2.78
N VAL A 613 -8.91 6.03 -1.50
CA VAL A 613 -10.25 6.43 -1.07
C VAL A 613 -10.17 7.87 -0.56
N ILE A 614 -10.88 8.79 -1.21
CA ILE A 614 -10.95 10.20 -0.83
C ILE A 614 -12.27 10.42 -0.09
N THR A 615 -12.19 10.81 1.18
CA THR A 615 -13.34 11.25 1.98
C THR A 615 -13.40 12.77 2.03
N ARG A 616 -14.58 13.31 2.28
CA ARG A 616 -14.80 14.73 2.51
C ARG A 616 -15.50 14.94 3.84
N ASP A 617 -14.83 15.63 4.74
CA ASP A 617 -15.38 15.98 6.05
C ASP A 617 -15.44 17.51 6.21
N TYR A 618 -16.25 17.98 7.14
CA TYR A 618 -16.36 19.40 7.44
C TYR A 618 -15.05 19.95 7.98
N ASP A 619 -14.59 21.05 7.42
CA ASP A 619 -13.42 21.76 7.90
C ASP A 619 -13.78 22.59 9.13
N SER A 620 -13.51 22.04 10.32
CA SER A 620 -13.76 22.69 11.61
C SER A 620 -12.88 23.91 11.89
N THR A 621 -11.91 24.23 11.01
CA THR A 621 -11.12 25.47 11.10
C THR A 621 -11.73 26.62 10.31
N SER A 622 -12.76 26.35 9.50
CA SER A 622 -13.47 27.38 8.75
C SER A 622 -14.37 28.25 9.64
N LEU A 623 -14.50 29.52 9.28
CA LEU A 623 -15.18 30.55 10.06
C LEU A 623 -16.68 30.27 10.17
N VAL A 624 -17.10 29.74 11.33
CA VAL A 624 -18.52 29.71 11.72
C VAL A 624 -19.04 31.14 11.83
N ARG A 625 -20.21 31.41 11.25
CA ARG A 625 -20.81 32.76 11.28
C ARG A 625 -21.10 33.20 12.73
N PRO A 626 -20.85 34.48 13.08
CA PRO A 626 -21.33 35.08 14.33
C PRO A 626 -22.86 34.99 14.49
N ASP A 627 -23.60 34.96 13.38
CA ASP A 627 -25.08 34.86 13.35
C ASP A 627 -25.62 33.48 13.83
N ASN A 628 -24.75 32.48 14.02
CA ASN A 628 -25.08 31.11 14.42
C ASN A 628 -24.59 30.76 15.84
N LEU A 629 -24.29 31.77 16.68
CA LEU A 629 -23.90 31.64 18.10
C LEU A 629 -25.03 32.04 19.05
#